data_AF-A0A7W1DDY2-F1
#
_entry.id   AF-A0A7W1DDY2-F1
#
_cell.length_a   1.000
_cell.length_b   1.000
_cell.length_c   1.000
_cell.angle_alpha   90.00
_cell.angle_beta   90.00
_cell.angle_gamma   90.00
#
_symmetry.space_group_name_H-M   'P 1'
#
loop_
_entity.id
_entity.type
_entity.pdbx_description
1 polymer ?
#
loop_
_entity_poly.entity_id
_entity_poly.type
_entity_poly.pdbx_seq_one_letter_code
_entity_poly.pdbx_strand_id
1 'polypeptide(L)'
;MKLHQAFVTLGIRSRVKPKITINRVKIPIDCTHLVDEIREDGTSVLKMEQILTSARIPTILEEIRPKTIIYTHYVEGIVDQLKKAIEAKGWSVGFHIGGNKSGRESFINGSTDVLIASSAMAVGVDGFQRVCDRLILNIPPWTSAELEQLEGRINRQGQIHDTLTIIFPVTFGTDGEDYWSWDEGRLARLQNKQTIADAAVDGVMPEGQLRTEAQAFRDLRKWLDRLKDGEQKTIVRPKIFVPLPDVDDSDVKRRVVKYGDFSRMNARWNTSYSSTTFQRLQNNPEEWMQYHTLYQNVRKTWEIIPFEETIKWLEERSNLIVGDFGCGEAIIAKSLSDKHTIHSFDYIALNDSVTECDISKVPLEDSELDVAVFNLSLMGLNSKDYLQEAVRTLKLDGQLWIYETETHIKDVDDFIRQLEFLGLNIIENYVNWKFRYIRAIKSKEIAIS
;
A
#
# COMPACT_ATOMS: atom_id res chain seq x y z
N MET A 1 30.86 -17.41 5.73
CA MET A 1 29.75 -16.50 6.09
C MET A 1 29.86 -15.11 5.48
N LYS A 2 30.97 -14.36 5.65
CA LYS A 2 31.11 -12.98 5.12
C LYS A 2 30.88 -12.84 3.61
N LEU A 3 31.37 -13.81 2.82
CA LEU A 3 31.20 -13.82 1.36
C LEU A 3 29.73 -14.02 0.93
N HIS A 4 28.98 -14.89 1.63
CA HIS A 4 27.56 -15.10 1.38
C HIS A 4 26.75 -13.84 1.71
N GLN A 5 27.05 -13.18 2.83
CA GLN A 5 26.40 -11.92 3.18
C GLN A 5 26.66 -10.83 2.14
N ALA A 6 27.90 -10.70 1.66
CA ALA A 6 28.26 -9.75 0.60
C ALA A 6 27.52 -10.01 -0.72
N PHE A 7 27.36 -11.27 -1.12
CA PHE A 7 26.56 -11.61 -2.30
C PHE A 7 25.08 -11.25 -2.12
N VAL A 8 24.50 -11.50 -0.94
CA VAL A 8 23.11 -11.16 -0.65
C VAL A 8 22.87 -9.64 -0.67
N THR A 9 23.78 -8.82 -0.13
CA THR A 9 23.67 -7.35 -0.21
C THR A 9 23.79 -6.82 -1.64
N LEU A 10 24.47 -7.55 -2.52
CA LEU A 10 24.56 -7.23 -3.95
C LEU A 10 23.43 -7.85 -4.78
N GLY A 11 22.40 -8.43 -4.14
CA GLY A 11 21.26 -9.04 -4.83
C GLY A 11 21.56 -10.42 -5.45
N ILE A 12 22.73 -11.00 -5.18
CA ILE A 12 23.14 -12.31 -5.69
C ILE A 12 22.76 -13.38 -4.67
N ARG A 13 21.79 -14.22 -5.01
CA ARG A 13 21.39 -15.37 -4.19
C ARG A 13 21.83 -16.69 -4.84
N SER A 14 22.39 -17.59 -4.04
CA SER A 14 22.67 -18.96 -4.47
C SER A 14 21.43 -19.82 -4.22
N ARG A 15 20.81 -20.32 -5.30
CA ARG A 15 19.76 -21.33 -5.19
C ARG A 15 20.42 -22.70 -5.06
N VAL A 16 20.20 -23.37 -3.92
CA VAL A 16 20.56 -24.77 -3.78
C VAL A 16 19.62 -25.56 -4.69
N LYS A 17 20.14 -26.09 -5.80
CA LYS A 17 19.31 -26.92 -6.69
C LYS A 17 18.75 -28.11 -5.89
N PRO A 18 17.48 -28.47 -6.09
CA PRO A 18 16.92 -29.67 -5.47
C PRO A 18 17.80 -30.88 -5.83
N LYS A 19 18.22 -31.64 -4.82
CA LYS A 19 19.12 -32.79 -5.02
C LYS A 19 18.37 -34.08 -5.36
N ILE A 20 17.05 -34.08 -5.17
CA ILE A 20 16.13 -35.20 -5.43
C ILE A 20 15.03 -34.74 -6.38
N THR A 21 14.38 -35.69 -7.06
CA THR A 21 13.25 -35.40 -7.96
C THR A 21 12.02 -35.04 -7.14
N ILE A 22 11.37 -33.91 -7.44
CA ILE A 22 10.07 -33.57 -6.83
C ILE A 22 8.96 -33.97 -7.81
N ASN A 23 8.12 -34.92 -7.41
CA ASN A 23 6.93 -35.31 -8.15
C ASN A 23 5.69 -34.63 -7.54
N ARG A 24 5.04 -33.72 -8.27
CA ARG A 24 3.82 -33.03 -7.82
C ARG A 24 2.60 -33.67 -8.48
N VAL A 25 1.71 -34.24 -7.67
CA VAL A 25 0.51 -34.94 -8.12
C VAL A 25 -0.72 -34.16 -7.67
N LYS A 26 -1.57 -33.76 -8.61
CA LYS A 26 -2.88 -33.17 -8.32
C LYS A 26 -3.94 -34.26 -8.43
N ILE A 27 -4.73 -34.45 -7.38
CA ILE A 27 -5.84 -35.42 -7.37
C ILE A 27 -7.14 -34.62 -7.30
N PRO A 28 -7.95 -34.61 -8.37
CA PRO A 28 -9.22 -33.88 -8.39
C PRO A 28 -10.26 -34.59 -7.51
N ILE A 29 -11.02 -33.83 -6.73
CA ILE A 29 -12.04 -34.32 -5.79
C ILE A 29 -13.35 -33.59 -6.04
N ASP A 30 -14.38 -34.33 -6.43
CA ASP A 30 -15.71 -33.79 -6.63
C ASP A 30 -16.40 -33.54 -5.28
N CYS A 31 -16.62 -32.28 -4.94
CA CYS A 31 -17.34 -31.82 -3.76
C CYS A 31 -18.68 -31.15 -4.12
N THR A 32 -19.28 -31.47 -5.27
CA THR A 32 -20.57 -30.93 -5.72
C THR A 32 -21.68 -31.12 -4.67
N HIS A 33 -21.66 -32.24 -3.97
CA HIS A 33 -22.63 -32.55 -2.90
C HIS A 33 -22.51 -31.65 -1.66
N LEU A 34 -21.43 -30.86 -1.52
CA LEU A 34 -21.20 -29.95 -0.40
C LEU A 34 -21.40 -28.47 -0.79
N VAL A 35 -21.78 -28.17 -2.03
CA VAL A 35 -21.90 -26.80 -2.54
C VAL A 35 -22.90 -25.98 -1.71
N ASP A 36 -24.04 -26.57 -1.36
CA ASP A 36 -25.07 -25.89 -0.57
C ASP A 36 -24.60 -25.65 0.87
N GLU A 37 -23.94 -26.63 1.49
CA GLU A 37 -23.33 -26.48 2.83
C GLU A 37 -22.25 -25.39 2.83
N ILE A 38 -21.44 -25.30 1.77
CA ILE A 38 -20.41 -24.27 1.62
C ILE A 38 -21.04 -22.88 1.49
N ARG A 39 -22.21 -22.75 0.84
CA ARG A 39 -22.93 -21.47 0.74
C ARG A 39 -23.51 -21.01 2.07
N GLU A 40 -24.10 -21.93 2.82
CA GLU A 40 -24.78 -21.63 4.08
C GLU A 40 -23.79 -21.44 5.23
N ASP A 41 -22.82 -22.34 5.36
CA ASP A 41 -21.92 -22.41 6.52
C ASP A 41 -20.51 -21.90 6.26
N GLY A 42 -20.10 -21.73 5.00
CA GLY A 42 -18.80 -21.20 4.55
C GLY A 42 -18.59 -19.70 4.76
N THR A 43 -19.12 -19.15 5.85
CA THR A 43 -19.09 -17.71 6.20
C THR A 43 -17.69 -17.15 6.47
N SER A 44 -16.67 -18.00 6.56
CA SER A 44 -15.26 -17.59 6.64
C SER A 44 -14.35 -18.62 5.95
N VAL A 45 -13.12 -18.20 5.60
CA VAL A 45 -12.11 -19.09 5.00
C VAL A 45 -11.85 -20.32 5.87
N LEU A 46 -11.84 -20.17 7.19
CA LEU A 46 -11.63 -21.29 8.11
C LEU A 46 -12.78 -22.30 8.04
N LYS A 47 -14.04 -21.83 8.05
CA LYS A 47 -15.21 -22.71 7.98
C LYS A 47 -15.30 -23.43 6.63
N MET A 48 -15.07 -22.70 5.54
CA MET A 48 -15.03 -23.30 4.20
C MET A 48 -13.94 -24.38 4.11
N GLU A 49 -12.75 -24.14 4.65
CA GLU A 49 -11.66 -25.12 4.66
C GLU A 49 -11.93 -26.32 5.59
N GLN A 50 -12.74 -26.16 6.65
CA GLN A 50 -13.22 -27.29 7.47
C GLN A 50 -14.16 -28.20 6.65
N ILE A 51 -15.09 -27.62 5.89
CA ILE A 51 -16.00 -28.39 5.02
C ILE A 51 -15.21 -29.07 3.90
N LEU A 52 -14.35 -28.33 3.21
CA LEU A 52 -13.51 -28.89 2.12
C LEU A 52 -12.52 -29.95 2.62
N THR A 53 -11.97 -29.81 3.83
CA THR A 53 -11.13 -30.87 4.42
C THR A 53 -11.92 -32.16 4.57
N SER A 54 -13.19 -32.10 4.97
CA SER A 54 -14.04 -33.28 5.07
C SER A 54 -14.19 -33.99 3.71
N ALA A 55 -14.30 -33.22 2.62
CA ALA A 55 -14.30 -33.75 1.25
C ALA A 55 -12.95 -34.38 0.87
N ARG A 56 -11.83 -33.81 1.32
CA ARG A 56 -10.47 -34.29 0.98
C ARG A 56 -10.08 -35.56 1.76
N ILE A 57 -10.64 -35.78 2.95
CA ILE A 57 -10.26 -36.88 3.85
C ILE A 57 -10.23 -38.26 3.17
N PRO A 58 -11.26 -38.72 2.44
CA PRO A 58 -11.26 -40.04 1.81
C PRO A 58 -10.04 -40.27 0.92
N THR A 59 -9.76 -39.32 0.02
CA THR A 59 -8.60 -39.35 -0.87
C THR A 59 -7.27 -39.24 -0.12
N ILE A 60 -7.22 -38.40 0.92
CA ILE A 60 -6.02 -38.31 1.78
C ILE A 60 -5.71 -39.68 2.40
N LEU A 61 -6.72 -40.38 2.91
CA LEU A 61 -6.55 -41.69 3.55
C LEU A 61 -6.04 -42.77 2.60
N GLU A 62 -6.44 -42.74 1.33
CA GLU A 62 -5.96 -43.66 0.28
C GLU A 62 -4.47 -43.46 -0.03
N GLU A 63 -3.97 -42.22 0.11
CA GLU A 63 -2.59 -41.86 -0.21
C GLU A 63 -1.62 -41.96 0.98
N ILE A 64 -2.13 -42.26 2.19
CA ILE A 64 -1.32 -42.43 3.40
C ILE A 64 -0.52 -43.73 3.32
N ARG A 65 0.75 -43.61 3.66
CA ARG A 65 1.67 -44.72 3.95
C ARG A 65 2.55 -44.37 5.15
N PRO A 66 3.33 -45.31 5.72
CA PRO A 66 4.26 -45.00 6.79
C PRO A 66 5.17 -43.83 6.41
N LYS A 67 5.39 -42.92 7.36
CA LYS A 67 6.19 -41.69 7.21
C LYS A 67 5.61 -40.67 6.22
N THR A 68 4.29 -40.53 6.22
CA THR A 68 3.61 -39.46 5.47
C THR A 68 3.43 -38.21 6.34
N ILE A 69 3.76 -37.04 5.80
CA ILE A 69 3.45 -35.76 6.42
C ILE A 69 2.19 -35.18 5.75
N ILE A 70 1.21 -34.77 6.55
CA ILE A 70 0.03 -34.03 6.10
C ILE A 70 0.17 -32.59 6.59
N TYR A 71 0.31 -31.65 5.66
CA TYR A 71 0.36 -30.23 5.96
C TYR A 71 -1.01 -29.59 5.84
N THR A 72 -1.37 -28.80 6.84
CA THR A 72 -2.55 -27.94 6.82
C THR A 72 -2.19 -26.54 7.33
N HIS A 73 -2.42 -25.52 6.51
CA HIS A 73 -2.15 -24.13 6.90
C HIS A 73 -3.05 -23.66 8.05
N TYR A 74 -4.34 -24.05 8.02
CA TYR A 74 -5.30 -23.80 9.09
C TYR A 74 -5.41 -25.00 10.03
N VAL A 75 -5.49 -24.72 11.34
CA VAL A 75 -5.38 -25.75 12.39
C VAL A 75 -6.71 -26.00 13.10
N GLU A 76 -7.43 -24.93 13.47
CA GLU A 76 -8.62 -24.99 14.32
C GLU A 76 -9.75 -25.82 13.68
N GLY A 77 -10.22 -26.86 14.38
CA GLY A 77 -11.24 -27.80 13.91
C GLY A 77 -10.80 -28.78 12.82
N ILE A 78 -9.76 -28.45 12.05
CA ILE A 78 -9.28 -29.25 10.90
C ILE A 78 -8.36 -30.39 11.36
N VAL A 79 -7.45 -30.09 12.29
CA VAL A 79 -6.50 -31.11 12.80
C VAL A 79 -7.24 -32.24 13.51
N ASP A 80 -8.32 -31.95 14.24
CA ASP A 80 -9.13 -32.96 14.91
C ASP A 80 -9.91 -33.84 13.93
N GLN A 81 -10.42 -33.26 12.84
CA GLN A 81 -11.07 -34.03 11.76
C GLN A 81 -10.08 -35.01 11.12
N LEU A 82 -8.90 -34.53 10.73
CA LEU A 82 -7.85 -35.36 10.14
C LEU A 82 -7.40 -36.45 11.11
N LYS A 83 -7.12 -36.11 12.37
CA LYS A 83 -6.70 -37.07 13.40
C LYS A 83 -7.70 -38.21 13.53
N LYS A 84 -8.98 -37.88 13.76
CA LYS A 84 -10.04 -38.88 13.96
C LYS A 84 -10.15 -39.83 12.76
N ALA A 85 -10.10 -39.29 11.54
CA ALA A 85 -10.21 -40.08 10.32
C ALA A 85 -9.01 -41.02 10.11
N ILE A 86 -7.80 -40.55 10.41
CA ILE A 86 -6.56 -41.33 10.25
C ILE A 86 -6.46 -42.43 11.31
N GLU A 87 -6.77 -42.12 12.58
CA GLU A 87 -6.79 -43.11 13.67
C GLU A 87 -7.87 -44.18 13.44
N ALA A 88 -9.03 -43.81 12.89
CA ALA A 88 -10.09 -44.76 12.54
C ALA A 88 -9.66 -45.78 11.47
N LYS A 89 -8.67 -45.44 10.62
CA LYS A 89 -8.04 -46.37 9.66
C LYS A 89 -6.89 -47.19 10.26
N GLY A 90 -6.60 -47.01 11.56
CA GLY A 90 -5.57 -47.76 12.29
C GLY A 90 -4.16 -47.19 12.21
N TRP A 91 -4.00 -45.97 11.69
CA TRP A 91 -2.69 -45.31 11.60
C TRP A 91 -2.35 -44.55 12.88
N SER A 92 -1.08 -44.54 13.27
CA SER A 92 -0.60 -43.72 14.39
C SER A 92 -0.31 -42.29 13.95
N VAL A 93 -0.82 -41.30 14.71
CA VAL A 93 -0.76 -39.87 14.34
C VAL A 93 0.03 -39.05 15.36
N GLY A 94 0.93 -38.20 14.87
CA GLY A 94 1.67 -37.21 15.65
C GLY A 94 1.42 -35.80 15.17
N PHE A 95 1.78 -34.80 15.99
CA PHE A 95 1.56 -33.38 15.68
C PHE A 95 2.86 -32.58 15.65
N HIS A 96 2.93 -31.66 14.69
CA HIS A 96 3.94 -30.60 14.61
C HIS A 96 3.29 -29.26 14.24
N ILE A 97 2.58 -28.68 15.22
CA ILE A 97 1.82 -27.44 15.10
C ILE A 97 2.24 -26.41 16.15
N GLY A 98 1.84 -25.14 15.99
CA GLY A 98 2.29 -24.02 16.83
C GLY A 98 2.15 -24.24 18.34
N GLY A 99 1.12 -24.98 18.78
CA GLY A 99 0.88 -25.32 20.18
C GLY A 99 1.25 -26.75 20.60
N ASN A 100 1.62 -27.64 19.68
CA ASN A 100 1.94 -29.03 19.99
C ASN A 100 2.96 -29.61 18.99
N LYS A 101 4.17 -29.88 19.47
CA LYS A 101 5.29 -30.42 18.69
C LYS A 101 5.74 -31.82 19.14
N SER A 102 4.95 -32.48 19.98
CA SER A 102 5.34 -33.74 20.65
C SER A 102 5.51 -34.91 19.68
N GLY A 103 4.86 -34.87 18.50
CA GLY A 103 4.92 -35.96 17.52
C GLY A 103 6.18 -35.99 16.66
N ARG A 104 7.10 -35.02 16.79
CA ARG A 104 8.29 -34.94 15.94
C ARG A 104 9.24 -36.13 16.14
N GLU A 105 9.60 -36.39 17.40
CA GLU A 105 10.59 -37.42 17.72
C GLU A 105 10.05 -38.82 17.50
N SER A 106 8.78 -39.05 17.84
CA SER A 106 8.10 -40.31 17.58
C SER A 106 7.99 -40.61 16.06
N PHE A 107 7.74 -39.58 15.25
CA PHE A 107 7.73 -39.71 13.80
C PHE A 107 9.12 -40.05 13.22
N ILE A 108 10.18 -39.37 13.68
CA ILE A 108 11.56 -39.65 13.23
C ILE A 108 12.03 -41.04 13.71
N ASN A 109 11.71 -41.43 14.94
CA ASN A 109 12.23 -42.67 15.55
C ASN A 109 11.48 -43.94 15.12
N GLY A 110 10.38 -43.82 14.38
CA GLY A 110 9.66 -44.98 13.85
C GLY A 110 8.27 -45.19 14.42
N SER A 111 7.98 -44.73 15.65
CA SER A 111 6.76 -45.07 16.40
C SER A 111 5.49 -44.31 15.99
N THR A 112 5.57 -43.41 15.01
CA THR A 112 4.43 -42.70 14.44
C THR A 112 4.46 -42.78 12.91
N ASP A 113 3.33 -43.14 12.30
CA ASP A 113 3.19 -43.35 10.86
C ASP A 113 2.90 -42.05 10.12
N VAL A 114 2.05 -41.19 10.69
CA VAL A 114 1.59 -39.96 10.04
C VAL A 114 1.86 -38.76 10.94
N LEU A 115 2.40 -37.68 10.36
CA LEU A 115 2.60 -36.42 11.06
C LEU A 115 1.71 -35.33 10.47
N ILE A 116 0.81 -34.77 11.29
CA ILE A 116 0.05 -33.58 10.92
C ILE A 116 0.85 -32.34 11.30
N ALA A 117 1.19 -31.53 10.31
CA ALA A 117 2.03 -30.34 10.43
C ALA A 117 1.31 -29.07 9.96
N SER A 118 1.74 -27.92 10.49
CA SER A 118 1.29 -26.58 10.06
C SER A 118 2.48 -25.69 9.74
N SER A 119 2.27 -24.37 9.64
CA SER A 119 3.33 -23.38 9.43
C SER A 119 4.52 -23.50 10.41
N ALA A 120 4.32 -24.08 11.59
CA ALA A 120 5.38 -24.38 12.56
C ALA A 120 6.52 -25.25 11.97
N MET A 121 6.25 -26.07 10.96
CA MET A 121 7.26 -26.90 10.27
C MET A 121 8.24 -26.06 9.44
N ALA A 122 7.84 -24.87 8.99
CA ALA A 122 8.67 -24.03 8.14
C ALA A 122 9.90 -23.46 8.87
N VAL A 123 9.96 -23.52 10.22
CA VAL A 123 11.00 -22.85 11.03
C VAL A 123 11.87 -23.83 11.81
N GLY A 124 13.17 -23.83 11.53
CA GLY A 124 14.19 -24.36 12.46
C GLY A 124 14.20 -25.88 12.72
N VAL A 125 13.47 -26.68 11.93
CA VAL A 125 13.39 -28.13 12.17
C VAL A 125 14.40 -28.93 11.33
N ASP A 126 14.94 -29.99 11.92
CA ASP A 126 15.81 -31.00 11.29
C ASP A 126 15.35 -32.43 11.60
N GLY A 127 15.58 -33.35 10.65
CA GLY A 127 15.34 -34.78 10.78
C GLY A 127 14.30 -35.35 9.82
N PHE A 128 13.32 -34.57 9.37
CA PHE A 128 12.23 -35.07 8.51
C PHE A 128 12.73 -35.62 7.17
N GLN A 129 13.79 -35.02 6.61
CA GLN A 129 14.40 -35.50 5.38
C GLN A 129 14.95 -36.93 5.48
N ARG A 130 15.23 -37.45 6.68
CA ARG A 130 15.80 -38.80 6.82
C ARG A 130 14.75 -39.92 6.75
N VAL A 131 13.48 -39.56 6.86
CA VAL A 131 12.39 -40.53 7.07
C VAL A 131 11.20 -40.32 6.16
N CYS A 132 11.00 -39.11 5.64
CA CYS A 132 9.82 -38.74 4.88
C CYS A 132 10.18 -38.42 3.43
N ASP A 133 9.44 -39.02 2.50
CA ASP A 133 9.48 -38.77 1.06
C ASP A 133 8.09 -38.47 0.48
N ARG A 134 7.08 -38.30 1.34
CA ARG A 134 5.70 -38.02 0.95
C ARG A 134 5.07 -36.91 1.78
N LEU A 135 4.59 -35.88 1.08
CA LEU A 135 3.93 -34.72 1.64
C LEU A 135 2.54 -34.56 1.01
N ILE A 136 1.49 -34.62 1.82
CA ILE A 136 0.12 -34.33 1.40
C ILE A 136 -0.24 -32.93 1.87
N LEU A 137 -0.63 -32.05 0.95
CA LEU A 137 -1.01 -30.68 1.24
C LEU A 137 -2.54 -30.60 1.35
N ASN A 138 -3.10 -30.94 2.52
CA ASN A 138 -4.54 -30.76 2.76
C ASN A 138 -4.96 -29.30 2.54
N ILE A 139 -4.15 -28.37 3.06
CA ILE A 139 -4.31 -26.94 2.83
C ILE A 139 -2.92 -26.33 2.59
N PRO A 140 -2.57 -25.93 1.36
CA PRO A 140 -1.24 -25.40 1.05
C PRO A 140 -1.02 -24.03 1.71
N PRO A 141 0.23 -23.57 1.88
CA PRO A 141 0.51 -22.21 2.35
C PRO A 141 0.01 -21.14 1.35
N TRP A 142 0.02 -19.87 1.75
CA TRP A 142 -0.49 -18.76 0.92
C TRP A 142 0.52 -18.24 -0.09
N THR A 143 1.81 -18.53 0.12
CA THR A 143 2.89 -18.04 -0.72
C THR A 143 3.76 -19.18 -1.24
N SER A 144 4.32 -18.99 -2.43
CA SER A 144 5.29 -19.92 -3.02
C SER A 144 6.57 -20.01 -2.21
N ALA A 145 6.98 -18.91 -1.55
CA ALA A 145 8.13 -18.90 -0.66
C ALA A 145 7.94 -19.82 0.56
N GLU A 146 6.77 -19.80 1.19
CA GLU A 146 6.44 -20.72 2.29
C GLU A 146 6.38 -22.17 1.81
N LEU A 147 5.86 -22.41 0.60
CA LEU A 147 5.85 -23.74 -0.01
C LEU A 147 7.27 -24.24 -0.28
N GLU A 148 8.14 -23.42 -0.87
CA GLU A 148 9.56 -23.75 -1.13
C GLU A 148 10.31 -23.98 0.19
N GLN A 149 10.00 -23.22 1.24
CA GLN A 149 10.56 -23.46 2.58
C GLN A 149 10.10 -24.80 3.16
N LEU A 150 8.82 -25.15 3.04
CA LEU A 150 8.26 -26.43 3.49
C LEU A 150 8.90 -27.60 2.72
N GLU A 151 8.95 -27.50 1.39
CA GLU A 151 9.63 -28.46 0.52
C GLU A 151 11.09 -28.61 0.93
N GLY A 152 11.80 -27.50 1.19
CA GLY A 152 13.18 -27.47 1.63
C GLY A 152 13.44 -28.09 3.01
N ARG A 153 12.41 -28.37 3.83
CA ARG A 153 12.56 -29.14 5.08
C ARG A 153 12.71 -30.64 4.84
N ILE A 154 12.23 -31.11 3.69
CA ILE A 154 12.26 -32.52 3.29
C ILE A 154 13.30 -32.74 2.18
N ASN A 155 13.37 -31.83 1.21
CA ASN A 155 14.32 -31.85 0.11
C ASN A 155 15.57 -31.02 0.44
N ARG A 156 16.47 -31.63 1.22
CA ARG A 156 17.77 -31.02 1.58
C ARG A 156 18.83 -32.07 1.89
N GLN A 157 20.03 -31.61 2.28
CA GLN A 157 21.13 -32.49 2.67
C GLN A 157 20.71 -33.46 3.79
N GLY A 158 20.98 -34.76 3.57
CA GLY A 158 20.57 -35.85 4.47
C GLY A 158 19.28 -36.56 4.07
N GLN A 159 18.67 -36.18 2.95
CA GLN A 159 17.58 -36.94 2.35
C GLN A 159 18.11 -38.27 1.79
N ILE A 160 17.45 -39.37 2.13
CA ILE A 160 17.85 -40.74 1.75
C ILE A 160 17.05 -41.29 0.56
N HIS A 161 15.92 -40.65 0.24
CA HIS A 161 15.05 -41.04 -0.87
C HIS A 161 15.34 -40.21 -2.12
N ASP A 162 15.28 -40.84 -3.29
CA ASP A 162 15.58 -40.19 -4.59
C ASP A 162 14.44 -39.31 -5.11
N THR A 163 13.22 -39.51 -4.60
CA THR A 163 12.02 -38.80 -5.04
C THR A 163 11.16 -38.36 -3.86
N LEU A 164 10.79 -37.08 -3.83
CA LEU A 164 9.76 -36.54 -2.92
C LEU A 164 8.44 -36.41 -3.68
N THR A 165 7.40 -37.09 -3.22
CA THR A 165 6.05 -36.97 -3.78
C THR A 165 5.23 -35.97 -2.98
N ILE A 166 4.72 -34.93 -3.65
CA ILE A 166 3.86 -33.91 -3.08
C ILE A 166 2.47 -34.04 -3.69
N ILE A 167 1.47 -34.33 -2.87
CA ILE A 167 0.10 -34.56 -3.29
C ILE A 167 -0.76 -33.36 -2.94
N PHE A 168 -1.51 -32.89 -3.94
CA PHE A 168 -2.48 -31.81 -3.84
C PHE A 168 -3.87 -32.41 -4.09
N PRO A 169 -4.64 -32.72 -3.03
CA PRO A 169 -6.06 -32.97 -3.15
C PRO A 169 -6.74 -31.64 -3.55
N VAL A 170 -7.30 -31.56 -4.76
CA VAL A 170 -7.88 -30.34 -5.33
C VAL A 170 -9.38 -30.53 -5.42
N THR A 171 -10.15 -29.82 -4.60
CA THR A 171 -11.61 -29.89 -4.65
C THR A 171 -12.17 -29.07 -5.80
N PHE A 172 -13.18 -29.59 -6.47
CA PHE A 172 -13.99 -28.89 -7.48
C PHE A 172 -15.46 -29.25 -7.31
N GLY A 173 -16.36 -28.40 -7.78
CA GLY A 173 -17.79 -28.69 -7.79
C GLY A 173 -18.50 -27.98 -8.93
N THR A 174 -19.74 -28.37 -9.17
CA THR A 174 -20.64 -27.71 -10.13
C THR A 174 -21.86 -27.16 -9.42
N ASP A 175 -22.25 -25.93 -9.74
CA ASP A 175 -23.54 -25.36 -9.34
C ASP A 175 -24.39 -25.12 -10.59
N GLY A 176 -25.33 -26.03 -10.86
CA GLY A 176 -26.02 -26.05 -12.15
C GLY A 176 -25.05 -26.34 -13.30
N GLU A 177 -24.87 -25.39 -14.22
CA GLU A 177 -23.91 -25.47 -15.33
C GLU A 177 -22.53 -24.85 -14.99
N ASP A 178 -22.41 -24.17 -13.84
CA ASP A 178 -21.21 -23.41 -13.50
C ASP A 178 -20.19 -24.28 -12.75
N TYR A 179 -18.99 -24.42 -13.32
CA TYR A 179 -17.85 -25.06 -12.66
C TYR A 179 -17.16 -24.09 -11.70
N TRP A 180 -16.88 -24.56 -10.48
CA TRP A 180 -16.15 -23.77 -9.49
C TRP A 180 -15.13 -24.63 -8.72
N SER A 181 -13.99 -24.04 -8.38
CA SER A 181 -12.99 -24.67 -7.53
C SER A 181 -12.25 -23.61 -6.70
N TRP A 182 -12.41 -23.72 -5.37
CA TRP A 182 -11.65 -22.90 -4.42
C TRP A 182 -10.15 -23.23 -4.47
N ASP A 183 -9.82 -24.51 -4.56
CA ASP A 183 -8.44 -24.99 -4.53
C ASP A 183 -7.66 -24.64 -5.80
N GLU A 184 -8.29 -24.72 -6.97
CA GLU A 184 -7.67 -24.27 -8.22
C GLU A 184 -7.41 -22.77 -8.22
N GLY A 185 -8.37 -21.98 -7.74
CA GLY A 185 -8.18 -20.53 -7.58
C GLY A 185 -7.04 -20.20 -6.62
N ARG A 186 -6.90 -20.95 -5.52
CA ARG A 186 -5.81 -20.80 -4.56
C ARG A 186 -4.46 -21.21 -5.15
N LEU A 187 -4.38 -22.34 -5.85
CA LEU A 187 -3.17 -22.80 -6.52
C LEU A 187 -2.74 -21.84 -7.64
N ALA A 188 -3.69 -21.33 -8.42
CA ALA A 188 -3.43 -20.32 -9.44
C ALA A 188 -2.85 -19.04 -8.84
N ARG A 189 -3.34 -18.59 -7.68
CA ARG A 189 -2.74 -17.45 -6.95
C ARG A 189 -1.32 -17.73 -6.48
N LEU A 190 -1.06 -18.94 -5.99
CA LEU A 190 0.28 -19.36 -5.56
C LEU A 190 1.26 -19.38 -6.76
N GLN A 191 0.83 -19.91 -7.90
CA GLN A 191 1.60 -19.93 -9.15
C GLN A 191 1.80 -18.52 -9.74
N ASN A 192 0.75 -17.70 -9.82
CA ASN A 192 0.86 -16.34 -10.37
C ASN A 192 1.78 -15.44 -9.53
N LYS A 193 1.69 -15.52 -8.20
CA LYS A 193 2.60 -14.78 -7.31
C LYS A 193 4.03 -15.30 -7.44
N GLN A 194 4.21 -16.60 -7.64
CA GLN A 194 5.51 -17.19 -7.88
C GLN A 194 6.13 -16.68 -9.19
N THR A 195 5.41 -16.75 -10.29
CA THR A 195 5.94 -16.39 -11.62
C THR A 195 6.34 -14.92 -11.69
N ILE A 196 5.58 -14.03 -11.05
CA ILE A 196 5.93 -12.61 -10.94
C ILE A 196 7.18 -12.40 -10.08
N ALA A 197 7.27 -13.09 -8.93
CA ALA A 197 8.43 -13.00 -8.05
C ALA A 197 9.70 -13.58 -8.70
N ASP A 198 9.59 -14.73 -9.36
CA ASP A 198 10.69 -15.37 -10.07
C ASP A 198 11.13 -14.54 -11.29
N ALA A 199 10.20 -13.88 -12.00
CA ALA A 199 10.54 -12.93 -13.05
C ALA A 199 11.26 -11.69 -12.54
N ALA A 200 10.78 -11.11 -11.44
CA ALA A 200 11.37 -9.90 -10.87
C ALA A 200 12.73 -10.13 -10.22
N VAL A 201 12.93 -11.30 -9.58
CA VAL A 201 14.13 -11.59 -8.77
C VAL A 201 15.15 -12.44 -9.52
N ASP A 202 14.70 -13.46 -10.24
CA ASP A 202 15.57 -14.44 -10.90
C ASP A 202 15.61 -14.28 -12.43
N GLY A 203 14.84 -13.34 -13.00
CA GLY A 203 14.73 -13.17 -14.46
C GLY A 203 14.10 -14.38 -15.17
N VAL A 204 13.39 -15.24 -14.43
CA VAL A 204 12.71 -16.41 -14.97
C VAL A 204 11.46 -15.94 -15.72
N MET A 205 11.28 -16.41 -16.96
CA MET A 205 10.09 -16.04 -17.72
C MET A 205 8.83 -16.56 -17.02
N PRO A 206 7.82 -15.71 -16.78
CA PRO A 206 6.63 -16.12 -16.06
C PRO A 206 5.84 -17.13 -16.88
N GLU A 207 5.41 -18.22 -16.25
CA GLU A 207 4.48 -19.17 -16.87
C GLU A 207 3.07 -18.55 -16.89
N GLY A 208 2.48 -18.40 -18.07
CA GLY A 208 1.18 -17.74 -18.27
C GLY A 208 0.90 -17.42 -19.74
N GLN A 209 -0.13 -16.63 -20.01
CA GLN A 209 -0.47 -16.16 -21.36
C GLN A 209 0.55 -15.12 -21.83
N LEU A 210 1.76 -15.59 -22.14
CA LEU A 210 2.83 -14.78 -22.70
C LEU A 210 2.39 -14.28 -24.08
N ARG A 211 2.74 -13.03 -24.38
CA ARG A 211 2.55 -12.46 -25.71
C ARG A 211 3.25 -13.39 -26.71
N THR A 212 2.55 -13.78 -27.78
CA THR A 212 3.19 -14.49 -28.90
C THR A 212 4.35 -13.66 -29.46
N GLU A 213 5.33 -14.27 -30.11
CA GLU A 213 6.48 -13.56 -30.69
C GLU A 213 6.05 -12.40 -31.60
N ALA A 214 4.99 -12.61 -32.39
CA ALA A 214 4.36 -11.58 -33.22
C ALA A 214 3.63 -10.48 -32.42
N GLN A 215 3.07 -10.77 -31.23
CA GLN A 215 2.51 -9.75 -30.34
C GLN A 215 3.59 -8.99 -29.58
N ALA A 216 4.62 -9.67 -29.08
CA ALA A 216 5.76 -9.05 -28.41
C ALA A 216 6.50 -8.11 -29.36
N PHE A 217 6.71 -8.50 -30.63
CA PHE A 217 7.31 -7.65 -31.65
C PHE A 217 6.44 -6.43 -31.99
N ARG A 218 5.10 -6.61 -32.05
CA ARG A 218 4.16 -5.49 -32.24
C ARG A 218 4.15 -4.53 -31.05
N ASP A 219 4.18 -5.05 -29.83
CA ASP A 219 4.19 -4.26 -28.61
C ASP A 219 5.54 -3.53 -28.41
N LEU A 220 6.66 -4.18 -28.78
CA LEU A 220 7.98 -3.56 -28.85
C LEU A 220 8.02 -2.42 -29.88
N ARG A 221 7.44 -2.63 -31.08
CA ARG A 221 7.36 -1.60 -32.11
C ARG A 221 6.50 -0.43 -31.67
N LYS A 222 5.33 -0.70 -31.06
CA LYS A 222 4.50 0.33 -30.41
C LYS A 222 5.23 1.06 -29.28
N TRP A 223 6.06 0.37 -28.50
CA TRP A 223 6.88 0.98 -27.44
C TRP A 223 8.00 1.86 -28.02
N LEU A 224 8.67 1.42 -29.10
CA LEU A 224 9.67 2.21 -29.84
C LEU A 224 9.05 3.44 -30.52
N ASP A 225 7.84 3.31 -31.08
CA ASP A 225 7.09 4.43 -31.67
C ASP A 225 6.68 5.42 -30.56
N ARG A 226 6.22 4.94 -29.40
CA ARG A 226 5.96 5.78 -28.21
C ARG A 226 7.19 6.50 -27.66
N LEU A 227 8.38 5.90 -27.76
CA LEU A 227 9.64 6.53 -27.38
C LEU A 227 10.06 7.64 -28.35
N LYS A 228 9.65 7.56 -29.63
CA LYS A 228 9.90 8.61 -30.63
C LYS A 228 8.99 9.82 -30.44
N ASP A 229 7.77 9.59 -29.95
CA ASP A 229 6.78 10.65 -29.71
C ASP A 229 6.87 11.26 -28.29
N GLY A 230 7.80 10.79 -27.45
CA GLY A 230 8.04 11.33 -26.11
C GLY A 230 7.03 10.91 -25.03
N GLU A 231 6.08 10.01 -25.33
CA GLU A 231 5.06 9.58 -24.36
C GLU A 231 5.60 8.57 -23.33
N GLN A 232 6.01 9.07 -22.17
CA GLN A 232 6.18 8.27 -20.96
C GLN A 232 4.79 7.90 -20.38
N LYS A 233 4.50 6.61 -20.22
CA LYS A 233 3.40 6.19 -19.34
C LYS A 233 3.92 6.09 -17.92
N THR A 234 3.61 7.11 -17.13
CA THR A 234 3.79 7.09 -15.67
C THR A 234 2.86 6.03 -15.08
N ILE A 235 3.42 5.10 -14.29
CA ILE A 235 2.61 4.25 -13.42
C ILE A 235 2.03 5.19 -12.36
N VAL A 236 0.75 5.50 -12.46
CA VAL A 236 0.05 6.31 -11.45
C VAL A 236 -0.02 5.48 -10.17
N ARG A 237 0.83 5.82 -9.19
CA ARG A 237 0.71 5.34 -7.82
C ARG A 237 -0.69 5.70 -7.29
N PRO A 238 -1.29 4.87 -6.43
CA PRO A 238 -2.61 5.15 -5.88
C PRO A 238 -2.64 6.58 -5.29
N LYS A 239 -3.64 7.37 -5.70
CA LYS A 239 -3.83 8.72 -5.17
C LYS A 239 -3.98 8.64 -3.66
N ILE A 240 -3.31 9.58 -3.01
CA ILE A 240 -3.40 9.83 -1.58
C ILE A 240 -4.87 10.12 -1.26
N PHE A 241 -5.49 9.33 -0.38
CA PHE A 241 -6.85 9.62 0.10
C PHE A 241 -6.74 10.50 1.34
N VAL A 242 -7.20 11.76 1.24
CA VAL A 242 -7.36 12.68 2.36
C VAL A 242 -8.84 12.98 2.56
N PRO A 243 -9.36 12.87 3.79
CA PRO A 243 -8.64 12.50 5.02
C PRO A 243 -8.18 11.03 5.01
N LEU A 244 -7.10 10.71 5.74
CA LEU A 244 -6.79 9.30 6.01
C LEU A 244 -8.04 8.63 6.58
N PRO A 245 -8.43 7.44 6.10
CA PRO A 245 -9.60 6.80 6.64
C PRO A 245 -9.27 6.38 8.08
N ASP A 246 -10.02 6.93 9.04
CA ASP A 246 -9.96 6.58 10.45
C ASP A 246 -10.71 5.26 10.66
N VAL A 247 -10.32 4.21 9.91
CA VAL A 247 -11.00 2.90 9.91
C VAL A 247 -10.74 2.09 11.18
N ASP A 248 -9.66 2.40 11.89
CA ASP A 248 -9.26 1.73 13.13
C ASP A 248 -8.76 2.76 14.16
N ASP A 249 -9.37 2.74 15.35
CA ASP A 249 -8.98 3.54 16.52
C ASP A 249 -7.51 3.35 16.91
N SER A 250 -6.95 2.16 16.67
CA SER A 250 -5.55 1.86 16.95
C SER A 250 -4.60 2.67 16.06
N ASP A 251 -4.98 2.85 14.81
CA ASP A 251 -4.22 3.60 13.81
C ASP A 251 -4.29 5.11 14.06
N VAL A 252 -5.47 5.61 14.46
CA VAL A 252 -5.64 7.00 14.90
C VAL A 252 -4.73 7.29 16.10
N LYS A 253 -4.76 6.42 17.13
CA LYS A 253 -3.89 6.55 18.31
C LYS A 253 -2.41 6.49 17.94
N ARG A 254 -2.01 5.57 17.05
CA ARG A 254 -0.63 5.48 16.53
C ARG A 254 -0.18 6.80 15.89
N ARG A 255 -1.01 7.40 15.04
CA ARG A 255 -0.68 8.67 14.36
C ARG A 255 -0.59 9.83 15.33
N VAL A 256 -1.49 9.94 16.30
CA VAL A 256 -1.44 10.99 17.35
C VAL A 256 -0.18 10.84 18.21
N VAL A 257 0.20 9.63 18.59
CA VAL A 257 1.45 9.39 19.35
C VAL A 257 2.67 9.79 18.51
N LYS A 258 2.71 9.38 17.25
CA LYS A 258 3.84 9.62 16.32
C LYS A 258 4.00 11.09 15.96
N TYR A 259 2.93 11.75 15.54
CA TYR A 259 2.98 13.12 15.00
C TYR A 259 2.60 14.18 16.01
N GLY A 260 1.73 13.88 16.96
CA GLY A 260 1.18 14.84 17.93
C GLY A 260 -0.24 15.26 17.58
N ASP A 261 -0.77 16.15 18.39
CA ASP A 261 -2.02 16.86 18.11
C ASP A 261 -1.81 17.96 17.06
N PHE A 262 -2.92 18.59 16.65
CA PHE A 262 -2.91 19.63 15.62
C PHE A 262 -1.98 20.79 16.01
N SER A 263 -2.05 21.25 17.26
CA SER A 263 -1.22 22.34 17.78
C SER A 263 0.28 22.03 17.68
N ARG A 264 0.69 20.80 18.04
CA ARG A 264 2.11 20.40 18.00
C ARG A 264 2.61 20.22 16.57
N MET A 265 1.78 19.70 15.67
CA MET A 265 2.12 19.61 14.24
C MET A 265 2.25 21.00 13.62
N ASN A 266 1.26 21.86 13.86
CA ASN A 266 1.25 23.25 13.40
C ASN A 266 2.50 24.02 13.90
N ALA A 267 2.84 23.89 15.19
CA ALA A 267 4.02 24.53 15.75
C ALA A 267 5.33 24.04 15.09
N ARG A 268 5.44 22.72 14.82
CA ARG A 268 6.62 22.15 14.14
C ARG A 268 6.81 22.71 12.73
N TRP A 269 5.73 22.83 11.96
CA TRP A 269 5.79 23.37 10.61
C TRP A 269 6.15 24.86 10.63
N ASN A 270 5.55 25.64 11.53
CA ASN A 270 5.86 27.07 11.70
C ASN A 270 7.30 27.36 12.18
N THR A 271 7.97 26.38 12.79
CA THR A 271 9.34 26.51 13.31
C THR A 271 10.39 25.82 12.44
N SER A 272 10.00 25.41 11.23
CA SER A 272 10.90 24.80 10.24
C SER A 272 11.00 25.70 9.01
N TYR A 273 12.10 25.61 8.27
CA TYR A 273 12.14 26.12 6.89
C TYR A 273 11.24 25.28 5.99
N SER A 274 10.66 25.89 4.95
CA SER A 274 9.85 25.22 3.93
C SER A 274 10.59 24.05 3.29
N SER A 275 11.81 24.26 2.81
CA SER A 275 12.62 23.20 2.20
C SER A 275 12.81 21.96 3.08
N THR A 276 13.05 22.15 4.38
CA THR A 276 13.14 21.07 5.36
C THR A 276 11.81 20.35 5.54
N THR A 277 10.71 21.10 5.57
CA THR A 277 9.36 20.53 5.68
C THR A 277 9.00 19.77 4.41
N PHE A 278 9.25 20.34 3.23
CA PHE A 278 9.01 19.71 1.94
C PHE A 278 9.75 18.38 1.82
N GLN A 279 11.06 18.35 2.11
CA GLN A 279 11.83 17.10 2.10
C GLN A 279 11.31 16.09 3.13
N ARG A 280 10.90 16.53 4.32
CA ARG A 280 10.30 15.66 5.35
C ARG A 280 9.00 15.02 4.87
N LEU A 281 8.12 15.81 4.24
CA LEU A 281 6.82 15.35 3.76
C LEU A 281 6.95 14.47 2.52
N GLN A 282 7.88 14.75 1.60
CA GLN A 282 8.17 13.85 0.47
C GLN A 282 8.66 12.48 0.93
N ASN A 283 9.51 12.44 1.97
CA ASN A 283 9.99 11.19 2.54
C ASN A 283 8.89 10.41 3.29
N ASN A 284 7.91 11.12 3.86
CA ASN A 284 6.82 10.51 4.63
C ASN A 284 5.51 11.29 4.47
N PRO A 285 4.74 11.01 3.40
CA PRO A 285 3.48 11.71 3.13
C PRO A 285 2.40 11.52 4.22
N GLU A 286 2.52 10.49 5.08
CA GLU A 286 1.59 10.23 6.19
C GLU A 286 1.51 11.43 7.16
N GLU A 287 2.60 12.20 7.33
CA GLU A 287 2.59 13.41 8.17
C GLU A 287 1.67 14.50 7.58
N TRP A 288 1.76 14.76 6.27
CA TRP A 288 0.90 15.73 5.58
C TRP A 288 -0.57 15.28 5.64
N MET A 289 -0.83 14.00 5.37
CA MET A 289 -2.19 13.48 5.41
C MET A 289 -2.81 13.57 6.81
N GLN A 290 -2.03 13.26 7.86
CA GLN A 290 -2.49 13.39 9.25
C GLN A 290 -2.77 14.85 9.62
N TYR A 291 -1.93 15.79 9.15
CA TYR A 291 -2.16 17.22 9.34
C TYR A 291 -3.53 17.62 8.77
N HIS A 292 -3.84 17.21 7.54
CA HIS A 292 -5.12 17.52 6.91
C HIS A 292 -6.32 16.82 7.57
N THR A 293 -6.18 15.58 8.03
CA THR A 293 -7.23 14.92 8.84
C THR A 293 -7.55 15.72 10.10
N LEU A 294 -6.52 16.21 10.82
CA LEU A 294 -6.71 17.02 12.02
C LEU A 294 -7.28 18.41 11.67
N TYR A 295 -6.78 19.04 10.62
CA TYR A 295 -7.27 20.33 10.11
C TYR A 295 -8.77 20.28 9.76
N GLN A 296 -9.21 19.25 9.03
CA GLN A 296 -10.62 19.02 8.71
C GLN A 296 -11.48 18.90 9.96
N ASN A 297 -10.99 18.20 10.99
CA ASN A 297 -11.73 18.04 12.23
C ASN A 297 -11.84 19.33 13.03
N VAL A 298 -10.76 20.12 13.13
CA VAL A 298 -10.80 21.39 13.85
C VAL A 298 -11.62 22.44 13.12
N ARG A 299 -11.63 22.48 11.77
CA ARG A 299 -12.38 23.49 11.01
C ARG A 299 -13.90 23.31 11.04
N LYS A 300 -14.41 22.13 11.38
CA LYS A 300 -15.86 21.87 11.55
C LYS A 300 -16.52 22.77 12.60
N THR A 301 -15.76 23.28 13.57
CA THR A 301 -16.27 24.14 14.63
C THR A 301 -16.09 25.63 14.33
N TRP A 302 -15.61 25.97 13.13
CA TRP A 302 -15.30 27.34 12.76
C TRP A 302 -16.52 28.04 12.18
N GLU A 303 -16.78 29.26 12.65
CA GLU A 303 -17.86 30.10 12.11
C GLU A 303 -17.51 30.60 10.71
N ILE A 304 -16.22 30.77 10.43
CA ILE A 304 -15.69 31.28 9.17
C ILE A 304 -14.58 30.37 8.71
N ILE A 305 -14.62 29.99 7.43
CA ILE A 305 -13.62 29.15 6.79
C ILE A 305 -12.97 29.96 5.65
N PRO A 306 -11.68 30.33 5.75
CA PRO A 306 -11.01 31.23 4.80
C PRO A 306 -11.17 30.88 3.31
N PHE A 307 -11.02 29.60 2.95
CA PHE A 307 -11.16 29.19 1.56
C PHE A 307 -12.61 29.29 1.07
N GLU A 308 -13.62 29.18 1.95
CA GLU A 308 -15.02 29.37 1.56
C GLU A 308 -15.33 30.85 1.28
N GLU A 309 -14.76 31.76 2.07
CA GLU A 309 -14.86 33.21 1.80
C GLU A 309 -14.18 33.58 0.48
N THR A 310 -13.04 32.95 0.19
CA THR A 310 -12.36 33.09 -1.11
C THR A 310 -13.25 32.59 -2.26
N ILE A 311 -13.88 31.42 -2.11
CA ILE A 311 -14.80 30.86 -3.11
C ILE A 311 -15.98 31.80 -3.34
N LYS A 312 -16.64 32.29 -2.28
CA LYS A 312 -17.78 33.21 -2.40
C LYS A 312 -17.45 34.44 -3.24
N TRP A 313 -16.27 35.02 -3.05
CA TRP A 313 -15.86 36.18 -3.83
C TRP A 313 -15.54 35.84 -5.29
N LEU A 314 -14.88 34.70 -5.52
CA LEU A 314 -14.56 34.25 -6.88
C LEU A 314 -15.83 33.88 -7.66
N GLU A 315 -16.86 33.33 -7.01
CA GLU A 315 -18.13 32.93 -7.63
C GLU A 315 -18.84 34.07 -8.39
N GLU A 316 -18.68 35.30 -7.92
CA GLU A 316 -19.22 36.53 -8.51
C GLU A 316 -18.45 37.01 -9.75
N ARG A 317 -17.36 36.32 -10.11
CA ARG A 317 -16.43 36.70 -11.18
C ARG A 317 -16.25 35.54 -12.16
N SER A 318 -15.47 35.78 -13.22
CA SER A 318 -15.15 34.75 -14.23
C SER A 318 -13.81 35.06 -14.90
N ASN A 319 -13.17 34.04 -15.46
CA ASN A 319 -11.96 34.16 -16.28
C ASN A 319 -10.75 34.78 -15.56
N LEU A 320 -10.64 34.56 -14.24
CA LEU A 320 -9.44 34.92 -13.48
C LEU A 320 -8.45 33.75 -13.48
N ILE A 321 -7.16 34.09 -13.48
CA ILE A 321 -6.05 33.18 -13.22
C ILE A 321 -5.66 33.30 -11.75
N VAL A 322 -5.91 32.26 -10.96
CA VAL A 322 -5.76 32.26 -9.50
C VAL A 322 -4.67 31.28 -9.08
N GLY A 323 -3.71 31.73 -8.29
CA GLY A 323 -2.74 30.87 -7.61
C GLY A 323 -3.16 30.61 -6.16
N ASP A 324 -3.40 29.35 -5.81
CA ASP A 324 -3.71 28.88 -4.45
C ASP A 324 -2.44 28.31 -3.81
N PHE A 325 -1.75 29.15 -3.01
CA PHE A 325 -0.47 28.84 -2.38
C PHE A 325 -0.72 28.10 -1.07
N GLY A 326 -0.39 26.81 -1.02
CA GLY A 326 -0.72 25.92 0.10
C GLY A 326 -2.18 25.45 0.02
N CYS A 327 -2.59 24.93 -1.14
CA CYS A 327 -3.97 24.62 -1.46
C CYS A 327 -4.58 23.47 -0.66
N GLY A 328 -3.75 22.65 -0.01
CA GLY A 328 -4.15 21.47 0.75
C GLY A 328 -4.99 20.49 -0.06
N GLU A 329 -6.29 20.50 0.21
CA GLU A 329 -7.28 19.63 -0.45
C GLU A 329 -7.74 20.16 -1.82
N ALA A 330 -7.22 21.30 -2.28
CA ALA A 330 -7.57 21.95 -3.55
C ALA A 330 -9.08 22.22 -3.70
N ILE A 331 -9.72 22.65 -2.61
CA ILE A 331 -11.17 22.89 -2.57
C ILE A 331 -11.57 24.04 -3.50
N ILE A 332 -10.73 25.08 -3.63
CA ILE A 332 -10.98 26.20 -4.55
C ILE A 332 -11.02 25.71 -6.00
N ALA A 333 -10.02 24.93 -6.42
CA ALA A 333 -9.99 24.32 -7.75
C ALA A 333 -11.23 23.45 -7.98
N LYS A 334 -11.54 22.55 -7.03
CA LYS A 334 -12.71 21.67 -7.13
C LYS A 334 -14.02 22.42 -7.33
N SER A 335 -14.17 23.60 -6.72
CA SER A 335 -15.41 24.38 -6.78
C SER A 335 -15.51 25.29 -7.99
N LEU A 336 -14.39 25.72 -8.58
CA LEU A 336 -14.36 26.87 -9.48
C LEU A 336 -13.53 26.69 -10.76
N SER A 337 -12.97 25.50 -11.02
CA SER A 337 -12.21 25.22 -12.25
C SER A 337 -13.03 25.31 -13.54
N ASP A 338 -14.36 25.36 -13.46
CA ASP A 338 -15.25 25.61 -14.60
C ASP A 338 -15.38 27.11 -14.96
N LYS A 339 -15.07 28.01 -14.02
CA LYS A 339 -15.17 29.47 -14.18
C LYS A 339 -13.81 30.19 -14.27
N HIS A 340 -12.77 29.60 -13.69
CA HIS A 340 -11.46 30.22 -13.51
C HIS A 340 -10.34 29.23 -13.82
N THR A 341 -9.18 29.76 -14.19
CA THR A 341 -7.94 28.98 -14.24
C THR A 341 -7.33 28.96 -12.84
N ILE A 342 -7.35 27.80 -12.18
CA ILE A 342 -6.82 27.65 -10.82
C ILE A 342 -5.52 26.86 -10.85
N HIS A 343 -4.44 27.49 -10.40
CA HIS A 343 -3.15 26.85 -10.14
C HIS A 343 -3.04 26.55 -8.66
N SER A 344 -3.10 25.28 -8.29
CA SER A 344 -3.04 24.83 -6.90
C SER A 344 -1.65 24.29 -6.57
N PHE A 345 -1.02 24.82 -5.51
CA PHE A 345 0.34 24.46 -5.09
C PHE A 345 0.35 23.93 -3.66
N ASP A 346 0.99 22.78 -3.43
CA ASP A 346 1.21 22.27 -2.07
C ASP A 346 2.46 21.36 -2.03
N TYR A 347 2.93 21.02 -0.83
CA TYR A 347 4.05 20.10 -0.64
C TYR A 347 3.75 18.67 -1.08
N ILE A 348 2.47 18.29 -1.17
CA ILE A 348 2.02 16.96 -1.59
C ILE A 348 0.84 17.12 -2.56
N ALA A 349 0.94 16.53 -3.75
CA ALA A 349 -0.17 16.53 -4.70
C ALA A 349 -1.25 15.52 -4.28
N LEU A 350 -2.40 16.01 -3.83
CA LEU A 350 -3.55 15.17 -3.49
C LEU A 350 -4.20 14.54 -4.74
N ASN A 351 -4.23 15.29 -5.84
CA ASN A 351 -4.82 14.90 -7.10
C ASN A 351 -4.13 15.65 -8.26
N ASP A 352 -4.51 15.37 -9.50
CA ASP A 352 -3.81 15.86 -10.69
C ASP A 352 -3.99 17.38 -10.92
N SER A 353 -4.90 18.05 -10.19
CA SER A 353 -5.04 19.51 -10.21
C SER A 353 -4.04 20.22 -9.30
N VAL A 354 -3.29 19.48 -8.47
CA VAL A 354 -2.32 20.04 -7.53
C VAL A 354 -0.91 19.84 -8.07
N THR A 355 -0.16 20.93 -8.13
CA THR A 355 1.26 20.94 -8.43
C THR A 355 2.04 20.74 -7.14
N GLU A 356 2.77 19.64 -7.04
CA GLU A 356 3.65 19.35 -5.90
C GLU A 356 4.90 20.23 -5.95
N CYS A 357 5.02 21.19 -5.04
CA CYS A 357 6.20 22.06 -4.93
C CYS A 357 6.33 22.72 -3.55
N ASP A 358 7.49 23.32 -3.31
CA ASP A 358 7.67 24.31 -2.25
C ASP A 358 7.11 25.66 -2.73
N ILE A 359 6.14 26.23 -2.00
CA ILE A 359 5.47 27.48 -2.40
C ILE A 359 6.37 28.72 -2.34
N SER A 360 7.59 28.60 -1.82
CA SER A 360 8.65 29.61 -2.00
C SER A 360 9.18 29.68 -3.44
N LYS A 361 8.88 28.67 -4.28
CA LYS A 361 9.26 28.62 -5.69
C LYS A 361 8.29 27.77 -6.51
N VAL A 362 7.29 28.42 -7.11
CA VAL A 362 6.26 27.77 -7.92
C VAL A 362 6.66 27.75 -9.41
N PRO A 363 6.27 26.72 -10.18
CA PRO A 363 6.60 26.60 -11.60
C PRO A 363 5.67 27.45 -12.48
N LEU A 364 5.60 28.75 -12.19
CA LEU A 364 4.88 29.75 -12.99
C LEU A 364 5.84 30.82 -13.49
N GLU A 365 5.50 31.43 -14.62
CA GLU A 365 6.23 32.57 -15.15
C GLU A 365 5.93 33.84 -14.33
N ASP A 366 6.74 34.87 -14.54
CA ASP A 366 6.50 36.18 -13.93
C ASP A 366 5.19 36.78 -14.48
N SER A 367 4.42 37.47 -13.62
CA SER A 367 3.19 38.18 -14.03
C SER A 367 2.12 37.32 -14.72
N GLU A 368 1.91 36.09 -14.24
CA GLU A 368 0.91 35.17 -14.78
C GLU A 368 -0.46 35.26 -14.07
N LEU A 369 -0.46 35.53 -12.76
CA LEU A 369 -1.65 35.47 -11.90
C LEU A 369 -2.39 36.82 -11.82
N ASP A 370 -3.72 36.74 -11.83
CA ASP A 370 -4.60 37.87 -11.48
C ASP A 370 -4.83 37.94 -9.96
N VAL A 371 -4.86 36.78 -9.29
CA VAL A 371 -5.06 36.66 -7.84
C VAL A 371 -4.13 35.60 -7.26
N ALA A 372 -3.43 35.91 -6.17
CA ALA A 372 -2.68 34.96 -5.36
C ALA A 372 -3.30 34.88 -3.97
N VAL A 373 -3.59 33.67 -3.49
CA VAL A 373 -4.30 33.45 -2.21
C VAL A 373 -3.45 32.61 -1.27
N PHE A 374 -3.42 33.03 0.00
CA PHE A 374 -2.85 32.29 1.13
C PHE A 374 -3.95 32.07 2.16
N ASN A 375 -4.44 30.84 2.28
CA ASN A 375 -5.49 30.46 3.22
C ASN A 375 -4.90 29.59 4.34
N LEU A 376 -4.37 30.23 5.39
CA LEU A 376 -3.70 29.58 6.52
C LEU A 376 -2.43 28.79 6.11
N SER A 377 -1.70 29.35 5.16
CA SER A 377 -0.58 28.69 4.47
C SER A 377 0.75 29.44 4.58
N LEU A 378 0.83 30.56 5.30
CA LEU A 378 2.09 31.24 5.62
C LEU A 378 2.89 30.51 6.70
N MET A 379 3.09 29.20 6.51
CA MET A 379 3.70 28.30 7.47
C MET A 379 5.20 28.13 7.21
N GLY A 380 6.04 28.57 8.14
CA GLY A 380 7.47 28.32 8.13
C GLY A 380 8.32 29.54 8.46
N LEU A 381 9.60 29.32 8.72
CA LEU A 381 10.54 30.38 9.11
C LEU A 381 10.80 31.38 7.98
N ASN A 382 10.60 30.97 6.73
CA ASN A 382 10.84 31.76 5.53
C ASN A 382 9.55 32.12 4.79
N SER A 383 8.47 32.40 5.51
CA SER A 383 7.19 32.83 4.92
C SER A 383 7.29 34.11 4.07
N LYS A 384 8.34 34.92 4.27
CA LYS A 384 8.66 36.07 3.40
C LYS A 384 8.96 35.65 1.97
N ASP A 385 9.61 34.52 1.77
CA ASP A 385 9.93 33.99 0.44
C ASP A 385 8.65 33.62 -0.32
N TYR A 386 7.62 33.15 0.41
CA TYR A 386 6.33 32.79 -0.20
C TYR A 386 5.62 34.04 -0.73
N LEU A 387 5.68 35.14 0.04
CA LEU A 387 5.11 36.43 -0.35
C LEU A 387 5.86 37.03 -1.54
N GLN A 388 7.20 36.94 -1.56
CA GLN A 388 8.01 37.35 -2.71
C GLN A 388 7.64 36.58 -3.97
N GLU A 389 7.49 35.25 -3.86
CA GLU A 389 7.13 34.39 -4.98
C GLU A 389 5.71 34.67 -5.50
N ALA A 390 4.76 34.92 -4.60
CA ALA A 390 3.42 35.36 -5.00
C ALA A 390 3.44 36.72 -5.71
N VAL A 391 4.26 37.67 -5.25
CA VAL A 391 4.40 38.98 -5.91
C VAL A 391 5.08 38.85 -7.28
N ARG A 392 6.06 37.96 -7.44
CA ARG A 392 6.70 37.66 -8.73
C ARG A 392 5.67 37.17 -9.75
N THR A 393 4.81 36.25 -9.33
CA THR A 393 3.80 35.63 -10.20
C THR A 393 2.58 36.52 -10.44
N LEU A 394 2.30 37.52 -9.59
CA LEU A 394 1.22 38.47 -9.81
C LEU A 394 1.50 39.48 -10.93
N LYS A 395 0.50 39.72 -11.79
CA LYS A 395 0.49 40.86 -12.71
C LYS A 395 0.46 42.18 -11.96
N LEU A 396 0.87 43.26 -12.63
CA LEU A 396 0.51 44.60 -12.20
C LEU A 396 -1.02 44.70 -12.06
N ASP A 397 -1.49 45.36 -11.01
CA ASP A 397 -2.89 45.43 -10.58
C ASP A 397 -3.50 44.09 -10.12
N GLY A 398 -2.71 43.01 -10.10
CA GLY A 398 -3.08 41.72 -9.52
C GLY A 398 -3.24 41.81 -7.99
N GLN A 399 -4.03 40.89 -7.43
CA GLN A 399 -4.41 40.94 -6.02
C GLN A 399 -3.74 39.85 -5.18
N LEU A 400 -3.18 40.23 -4.04
CA LEU A 400 -2.70 39.33 -3.01
C LEU A 400 -3.71 39.25 -1.86
N TRP A 401 -4.09 38.04 -1.49
CA TRP A 401 -5.09 37.75 -0.48
C TRP A 401 -4.48 36.87 0.60
N ILE A 402 -4.56 37.30 1.85
CA ILE A 402 -3.98 36.58 2.99
C ILE A 402 -5.04 36.42 4.05
N TYR A 403 -5.32 35.17 4.40
CA TYR A 403 -6.02 34.79 5.62
C TYR A 403 -5.05 34.06 6.53
N GLU A 404 -4.80 34.64 7.71
CA GLU A 404 -4.01 34.00 8.76
C GLU A 404 -4.71 34.09 10.11
N THR A 405 -4.41 33.17 11.02
CA THR A 405 -4.89 33.34 12.41
C THR A 405 -4.34 34.63 12.98
N GLU A 406 -5.15 35.38 13.74
CA GLU A 406 -4.74 36.67 14.31
C GLU A 406 -3.46 36.55 15.15
N THR A 407 -3.25 35.42 15.83
CA THR A 407 -2.07 35.15 16.65
C THR A 407 -0.79 34.84 15.86
N HIS A 408 -0.90 34.55 14.56
CA HIS A 408 0.25 34.27 13.70
C HIS A 408 0.99 35.55 13.33
N ILE A 409 0.26 36.62 12.99
CA ILE A 409 0.84 37.93 12.65
C ILE A 409 1.00 38.76 13.92
N LYS A 410 2.17 38.61 14.57
CA LYS A 410 2.46 39.27 15.86
C LYS A 410 2.53 40.79 15.79
N ASP A 411 3.16 41.32 14.74
CA ASP A 411 3.29 42.75 14.47
C ASP A 411 2.66 43.05 13.10
N VAL A 412 1.41 43.51 13.14
CA VAL A 412 0.61 43.76 11.94
C VAL A 412 1.16 44.95 11.15
N ASP A 413 1.61 46.00 11.84
CA ASP A 413 2.15 47.20 11.18
C ASP A 413 3.46 46.88 10.46
N ASP A 414 4.33 46.10 11.08
CA ASP A 414 5.55 45.64 10.43
C ASP A 414 5.27 44.71 9.24
N PHE A 415 4.30 43.80 9.38
CA PHE A 415 3.87 42.93 8.30
C PHE A 415 3.35 43.72 7.10
N ILE A 416 2.53 44.75 7.32
CA ILE A 416 2.03 45.65 6.26
C ILE A 416 3.19 46.39 5.58
N ARG A 417 4.12 46.96 6.36
CA ARG A 417 5.30 47.64 5.80
C ARG A 417 6.12 46.71 4.91
N GLN A 418 6.24 45.43 5.28
CA GLN A 418 6.93 44.43 4.45
C GLN A 418 6.19 44.18 3.13
N LEU A 419 4.85 44.08 3.15
CA LEU A 419 4.06 43.95 1.91
C LEU A 419 4.19 45.19 1.03
N GLU A 420 4.17 46.39 1.61
CA GLU A 420 4.39 47.65 0.88
C GLU A 420 5.80 47.72 0.25
N PHE A 421 6.80 47.21 0.96
CA PHE A 421 8.17 47.09 0.43
C PHE A 421 8.27 46.10 -0.73
N LEU A 422 7.36 45.13 -0.83
CA LEU A 422 7.23 44.23 -1.98
C LEU A 422 6.41 44.84 -3.14
N GLY A 423 5.93 46.08 -3.02
CA GLY A 423 5.23 46.77 -4.10
C GLY A 423 3.72 46.58 -4.08
N LEU A 424 3.17 46.20 -2.93
CA LEU A 424 1.74 46.03 -2.72
C LEU A 424 1.13 47.26 -2.04
N ASN A 425 -0.07 47.65 -2.43
CA ASN A 425 -0.88 48.62 -1.71
C ASN A 425 -2.02 47.89 -0.98
N ILE A 426 -2.17 48.10 0.33
CA ILE A 426 -3.24 47.48 1.11
C ILE A 426 -4.59 48.12 0.78
N ILE A 427 -5.58 47.29 0.48
CA ILE A 427 -6.96 47.70 0.17
C ILE A 427 -7.87 47.42 1.36
N GLU A 428 -7.75 46.23 1.96
CA GLU A 428 -8.51 45.82 3.13
C GLU A 428 -7.57 45.15 4.15
N ASN A 429 -7.82 45.45 5.42
CA ASN A 429 -7.17 44.78 6.53
C ASN A 429 -8.13 44.80 7.73
N TYR A 430 -8.72 43.66 8.06
CA TYR A 430 -9.61 43.53 9.20
C TYR A 430 -9.51 42.13 9.81
N VAL A 431 -10.01 42.01 11.05
CA VAL A 431 -10.16 40.71 11.72
C VAL A 431 -11.59 40.24 11.53
N ASN A 432 -11.73 39.01 11.06
CA ASN A 432 -13.00 38.33 10.91
C ASN A 432 -12.99 37.05 11.76
N TRP A 433 -13.82 37.02 12.80
CA TRP A 433 -13.77 35.99 13.85
C TRP A 433 -12.37 35.89 14.49
N LYS A 434 -11.57 34.88 14.12
CA LYS A 434 -10.19 34.69 14.62
C LYS A 434 -9.11 34.81 13.54
N PHE A 435 -9.50 35.21 12.34
CA PHE A 435 -8.63 35.31 11.18
C PHE A 435 -8.44 36.77 10.81
N ARG A 436 -7.19 37.18 10.62
CA ARG A 436 -6.88 38.45 9.97
C ARG A 436 -6.93 38.23 8.46
N TYR A 437 -7.73 39.04 7.80
CA TYR A 437 -7.80 39.10 6.34
C TYR A 437 -7.10 40.37 5.86
N ILE A 438 -6.21 40.20 4.88
CA ILE A 438 -5.53 41.28 4.19
C ILE A 438 -5.73 41.08 2.69
N ARG A 439 -6.21 42.12 2.02
CA ARG A 439 -6.26 42.21 0.56
C ARG A 439 -5.39 43.37 0.10
N ALA A 440 -4.48 43.08 -0.82
CA ALA A 440 -3.57 44.07 -1.38
C ALA A 440 -3.51 43.98 -2.90
N ILE A 441 -3.12 45.06 -3.56
CA ILE A 441 -2.96 45.14 -5.02
C ILE A 441 -1.49 45.42 -5.35
N LYS A 442 -0.92 44.69 -6.32
CA LYS A 442 0.44 44.93 -6.84
C LYS A 442 0.45 46.24 -7.64
N SER A 443 1.03 47.29 -7.07
CA SER A 443 0.98 48.64 -7.61
C SER A 443 2.20 49.03 -8.44
N LYS A 444 3.31 48.29 -8.30
CA LYS A 444 4.55 48.51 -9.03
C LYS A 444 5.40 47.24 -9.09
N GLU A 445 6.22 47.13 -10.13
CA GLU A 445 7.29 46.13 -10.18
C GLU A 445 8.46 46.55 -9.29
N ILE A 446 8.98 45.61 -8.52
CA ILE A 446 10.19 45.78 -7.72
C ILE A 446 11.17 44.71 -8.14
N ALA A 447 12.41 45.10 -8.43
CA ALA A 447 13.49 44.14 -8.61
C ALA A 447 13.78 43.49 -7.25
N ILE A 448 13.25 42.29 -7.04
CA ILE A 448 13.51 41.49 -5.84
C ILE A 448 14.92 40.91 -6.01
N SER A 449 15.89 41.41 -5.23
CA SER A 449 17.30 41.00 -5.26
C SER A 449 17.59 39.81 -4.37
#